data_AF-A0A6L9QTK4-F1
#
_entry.id   AF-A0A6L9QTK4-F1
#
_cell.length_a   1.000
_cell.length_b   1.000
_cell.length_c   1.000
_cell.angle_alpha   90.00
_cell.angle_beta   90.00
_cell.angle_gamma   90.00
#
_symmetry.space_group_name_H-M   'P 1'
#
loop_
_entity.id
_entity.type
_entity.pdbx_description
1 polymer ?
#
loop_
_entity_poly.entity_id
_entity_poly.type
_entity_poly.pdbx_seq_one_letter_code
_entity_poly.pdbx_strand_id
1 'polypeptide(L)'
;LDGLRADTLAGRRAGFFGRSVIHPAQLPAVHEACAPDPDEVAWARDLMSRLADRGGVDGDGAAWIDSAGRFVDKAVVERAAWLLDAAASAESAARPVKEGQK
;
A
#
# COMPACT_ATOMS: atom_id res chain seq x y z
N LEU A 1 -15.30 6.28 17.95
CA LEU A 1 -14.97 6.59 16.54
C LEU A 1 -15.37 5.44 15.61
N ASP A 2 -16.24 4.54 16.09
CA ASP A 2 -16.37 3.21 15.52
C ASP A 2 -17.17 3.22 14.21
N GLY A 3 -18.20 4.08 14.13
CA GLY A 3 -18.93 4.33 12.89
C GLY A 3 -18.04 4.88 11.76
N LEU A 4 -17.13 5.80 12.09
CA LEU A 4 -16.14 6.32 11.12
C LEU A 4 -15.19 5.23 10.65
N ARG A 5 -14.73 4.36 11.56
CA ARG A 5 -13.85 3.23 11.22
C ARG A 5 -14.57 2.24 10.29
N ALA A 6 -15.80 1.86 10.63
CA ALA A 6 -16.60 0.92 9.84
C ALA A 6 -16.87 1.45 8.41
N ASP A 7 -17.28 2.71 8.28
CA ASP A 7 -17.55 3.33 6.99
C ASP A 7 -16.25 3.52 6.17
N THR A 8 -15.12 3.82 6.84
CA THR A 8 -13.81 3.92 6.16
C THR A 8 -13.38 2.55 5.61
N LEU A 9 -13.56 1.47 6.38
CA LEU A 9 -13.31 0.11 5.90
C LEU A 9 -14.23 -0.28 4.74
N ALA A 10 -15.49 0.18 4.73
CA ALA A 10 -16.40 -0.02 3.61
C ALA A 10 -15.91 0.71 2.35
N GLY A 11 -15.46 1.96 2.48
CA GLY A 11 -14.82 2.69 1.39
C GLY A 11 -13.59 1.96 0.85
N ARG A 12 -12.75 1.39 1.71
CA ARG A 12 -11.58 0.61 1.25
C ARG A 12 -11.96 -0.61 0.42
N ARG A 13 -12.98 -1.35 0.82
CA ARG A 13 -13.49 -2.47 0.03
C ARG A 13 -14.05 -2.03 -1.33
N ALA A 14 -14.51 -0.79 -1.43
CA ALA A 14 -14.95 -0.18 -2.69
C ALA A 14 -13.81 0.42 -3.54
N GLY A 15 -12.55 0.33 -3.08
CA GLY A 15 -11.37 0.81 -3.81
C GLY A 15 -10.84 2.19 -3.38
N PHE A 16 -11.41 2.81 -2.34
CA PHE A 16 -10.85 4.04 -1.78
C PHE A 16 -9.55 3.75 -1.00
N PHE A 17 -8.58 4.65 -1.11
CA PHE A 17 -7.28 4.54 -0.42
C PHE A 17 -7.15 5.50 0.77
N GLY A 18 -8.18 6.30 1.06
CA GLY A 18 -8.14 7.33 2.09
C GLY A 18 -9.53 7.83 2.47
N ARG A 19 -9.56 8.77 3.43
CA ARG A 19 -10.79 9.39 3.93
C ARG A 19 -10.52 10.83 4.33
N SER A 20 -11.38 11.75 3.90
CA SER A 20 -11.39 13.13 4.41
C SER A 20 -11.90 13.16 5.84
N VAL A 21 -11.19 13.89 6.71
CA VAL A 21 -11.54 14.10 8.12
C VAL A 21 -11.78 15.58 8.39
N ILE A 22 -12.63 15.89 9.37
CA ILE A 22 -12.96 17.27 9.77
C ILE A 22 -12.45 17.62 11.17
N HIS A 23 -11.93 16.65 11.92
CA HIS A 23 -11.43 16.84 13.27
C HIS A 23 -10.17 16.00 13.53
N PRO A 24 -9.10 16.55 14.14
CA PRO A 24 -7.83 15.83 14.36
C PRO A 24 -7.97 14.49 15.08
N ALA A 25 -8.90 14.37 16.04
CA ALA A 25 -9.16 13.11 16.74
C ALA A 25 -9.62 11.95 15.85
N GLN A 26 -10.02 12.22 14.60
CA GLN A 26 -10.41 11.20 13.61
C GLN A 26 -9.20 10.54 12.92
N LEU A 27 -8.04 11.20 12.94
CA LEU A 27 -6.83 10.76 12.24
C LEU A 27 -6.39 9.34 12.64
N PRO A 28 -6.30 8.96 13.93
CA PRO A 28 -5.82 7.62 14.29
C PRO A 28 -6.69 6.51 13.72
N ALA A 29 -8.02 6.65 13.83
CA ALA A 29 -8.97 5.65 13.34
C ALA A 29 -8.95 5.53 11.81
N VAL A 30 -8.74 6.65 11.09
CA VAL A 30 -8.64 6.65 9.62
C VAL A 30 -7.31 6.11 9.15
N HIS A 31 -6.19 6.53 9.76
CA HIS A 31 -4.86 6.03 9.41
C HIS A 31 -4.76 4.52 9.64
N GLU A 32 -5.26 4.02 10.77
CA GLU A 32 -5.29 2.58 11.05
C GLU A 32 -6.14 1.82 10.02
N ALA A 33 -7.32 2.33 9.68
CA ALA A 33 -8.19 1.69 8.70
C ALA A 33 -7.61 1.72 7.27
N CYS A 34 -6.88 2.77 6.92
CA CYS A 34 -6.25 2.98 5.61
C CYS A 34 -4.81 2.48 5.50
N ALA A 35 -4.24 1.94 6.56
CA ALA A 35 -2.92 1.35 6.53
C ALA A 35 -2.86 0.20 5.49
N PRO A 36 -1.82 0.15 4.64
CA PRO A 36 -1.58 -0.99 3.76
C PRO A 36 -1.57 -2.31 4.54
N ASP A 37 -2.15 -3.35 3.95
CA ASP A 37 -2.12 -4.68 4.55
C ASP A 37 -0.68 -5.25 4.49
N PRO A 38 -0.10 -5.72 5.60
CA PRO A 38 1.25 -6.28 5.63
C PRO A 38 1.48 -7.42 4.63
N ASP A 39 0.47 -8.26 4.40
CA ASP A 39 0.56 -9.40 3.48
C ASP A 39 0.58 -8.91 2.02
N GLU A 40 -0.21 -7.88 1.70
CA GLU A 40 -0.15 -7.25 0.38
C GLU A 40 1.19 -6.56 0.15
N VAL A 41 1.76 -5.90 1.18
CA VAL A 41 3.08 -5.27 1.09
C VAL A 41 4.17 -6.33 0.87
N ALA A 42 4.12 -7.45 1.60
CA ALA A 42 5.05 -8.56 1.41
C ALA A 42 4.95 -9.15 -0.01
N TRP A 43 3.73 -9.33 -0.52
CA TRP A 43 3.49 -9.74 -1.90
C TRP A 43 4.09 -8.76 -2.91
N ALA A 44 3.89 -7.45 -2.73
CA ALA A 44 4.43 -6.44 -3.63
C ALA A 44 5.96 -6.44 -3.65
N ARG A 45 6.61 -6.65 -2.49
CA ARG A 45 8.08 -6.78 -2.39
C ARG A 45 8.58 -8.00 -3.17
N ASP A 46 7.96 -9.16 -2.99
CA ASP A 46 8.33 -10.39 -3.73
C ASP A 46 8.12 -10.21 -5.24
N LEU A 47 7.01 -9.63 -5.66
CA LEU A 47 6.72 -9.37 -7.07
C LEU A 47 7.77 -8.47 -7.72
N MET A 48 8.14 -7.36 -7.05
CA MET A 48 9.16 -6.44 -7.56
C MET A 48 10.56 -7.07 -7.59
N SER A 49 10.89 -7.94 -6.63
CA SER A 49 12.14 -8.71 -6.66
C SER A 49 12.20 -9.63 -7.87
N ARG A 50 11.12 -10.38 -8.15
CA ARG A 50 11.03 -11.26 -9.31
C ARG A 50 11.08 -10.51 -10.63
N LEU A 51 10.48 -9.32 -10.68
CA LEU A 51 10.56 -8.45 -11.85
C LEU A 51 12.01 -8.03 -12.12
N ALA A 52 12.77 -7.68 -11.09
CA ALA A 52 14.18 -7.33 -11.21
C ALA A 52 15.02 -8.52 -11.75
N ASP A 53 14.79 -9.73 -11.24
CA ASP A 53 15.46 -10.95 -11.72
C ASP A 53 15.15 -11.28 -13.20
N ARG A 54 14.02 -10.78 -13.71
CA ARG A 54 13.55 -10.96 -15.10
C ARG A 54 14.01 -9.86 -16.07
N GLY A 55 14.83 -8.92 -15.60
CA GLY A 55 15.34 -7.81 -16.44
C GLY A 55 14.46 -6.57 -16.45
N GLY A 56 13.52 -6.44 -15.51
CA GLY A 56 12.68 -5.25 -15.35
C GLY A 56 11.48 -5.21 -16.31
N VAL A 57 10.81 -4.05 -16.33
CA VAL A 57 9.56 -3.83 -17.08
C VAL A 57 9.77 -3.78 -18.61
N ASP A 58 10.98 -3.45 -19.05
CA ASP A 58 11.34 -3.30 -20.47
C ASP A 58 12.01 -4.55 -21.07
N GLY A 59 12.22 -5.61 -20.27
CA GLY A 59 12.78 -6.90 -20.71
C GLY A 59 11.72 -7.91 -21.16
N ASP A 60 12.10 -9.18 -21.33
CA ASP A 60 11.20 -10.32 -21.62
C ASP A 60 10.15 -10.58 -20.50
N GLY A 61 10.17 -9.80 -19.42
CA GLY A 61 9.31 -9.90 -18.24
C GLY A 61 7.98 -9.14 -18.29
N ALA A 62 7.55 -8.63 -19.45
CA ALA A 62 6.36 -7.77 -19.56
C ALA A 62 5.04 -8.46 -19.13
N ALA A 63 4.99 -9.80 -19.16
CA ALA A 63 3.95 -10.56 -18.50
C ALA A 63 4.42 -11.99 -18.14
N TRP A 64 4.03 -12.51 -16.97
CA TRP A 64 4.38 -13.87 -16.56
C TRP A 64 3.35 -14.47 -15.60
N ILE A 65 3.50 -15.77 -15.31
CA ILE A 65 2.76 -16.45 -14.25
C ILE A 65 3.68 -16.58 -13.03
N ASP A 66 3.24 -16.04 -11.90
CA ASP A 66 3.99 -16.15 -10.64
C ASP A 66 3.94 -17.59 -10.07
N SER A 67 4.69 -17.84 -8.98
CA SER A 67 4.74 -19.16 -8.34
C SER A 67 3.39 -19.61 -7.74
N ALA A 68 2.44 -18.70 -7.57
CA ALA A 68 1.08 -19.00 -7.12
C ALA A 68 0.09 -19.19 -8.28
N GLY A 69 0.56 -19.17 -9.53
CA GLY A 69 -0.29 -19.35 -10.72
C GLY A 69 -1.02 -18.08 -11.16
N ARG A 70 -0.64 -16.90 -10.64
CA ARG A 70 -1.29 -15.62 -10.98
C ARG A 70 -0.61 -14.96 -12.16
N PHE A 71 -1.41 -14.41 -13.07
CA PHE A 71 -0.93 -13.60 -14.17
C PHE A 71 -0.49 -12.23 -13.66
N VAL A 72 0.74 -11.87 -13.99
CA VAL A 72 1.35 -10.59 -13.70
C VAL A 72 1.55 -9.86 -15.02
N ASP A 73 1.01 -8.65 -15.09
CA ASP A 73 1.19 -7.72 -16.19
C ASP A 73 1.68 -6.35 -15.66
N LYS A 74 1.77 -5.37 -16.55
CA LYS A 74 2.15 -4.00 -16.19
C LYS A 74 1.26 -3.37 -15.13
N ALA A 75 -0.06 -3.58 -15.17
CA ALA A 75 -0.97 -2.99 -14.19
C ALA A 75 -0.77 -3.60 -12.79
N VAL A 76 -0.49 -4.90 -12.72
CA VAL A 76 -0.15 -5.58 -11.48
C VAL A 76 1.18 -5.06 -10.90
N VAL A 77 2.18 -4.83 -11.76
CA VAL A 77 3.46 -4.22 -11.36
C VAL A 77 3.27 -2.80 -10.84
N GLU A 78 2.50 -1.96 -11.54
CA GLU A 78 2.23 -0.58 -11.12
C GLU A 78 1.47 -0.53 -9.79
N ARG A 79 0.50 -1.43 -9.59
CA ARG A 79 -0.19 -1.59 -8.30
C ARG A 79 0.79 -1.98 -7.18
N ALA A 80 1.69 -2.92 -7.44
CA ALA A 80 2.68 -3.33 -6.46
C ALA A 80 3.60 -2.16 -6.08
N ALA A 81 4.09 -1.40 -7.07
CA ALA A 81 4.91 -0.22 -6.82
C ALA A 81 4.16 0.85 -6.00
N TRP A 82 2.91 1.14 -6.35
CA TRP A 82 2.06 2.07 -5.59
C TRP A 82 1.87 1.63 -4.13
N LEU A 83 1.65 0.33 -3.90
CA LEU A 83 1.46 -0.20 -2.56
C LEU A 83 2.73 -0.05 -1.69
N LEU A 84 3.92 -0.25 -2.28
CA LEU A 84 5.19 -0.05 -1.58
C LEU A 84 5.42 1.41 -1.21
N ASP A 85 5.05 2.35 -2.09
CA ASP A 85 5.12 3.78 -1.82
C ASP A 85 4.15 4.20 -0.70
N ALA A 86 2.92 3.68 -0.73
CA ALA A 86 1.94 3.89 0.33
C ALA A 86 2.42 3.35 1.69
N ALA A 87 3.06 2.18 1.70
CA ALA A 87 3.63 1.58 2.91
C ALA A 87 4.79 2.42 3.48
N ALA A 88 5.72 2.86 2.61
CA ALA A 88 6.82 3.73 3.03
C ALA A 88 6.32 5.07 3.60
N SER A 89 5.26 5.63 3.02
CA SER A 89 4.61 6.84 3.52
C SER A 89 3.99 6.63 4.90
N ALA A 90 3.30 5.50 5.11
CA ALA A 90 2.72 5.14 6.40
C ALA A 90 3.78 4.90 7.49
N GLU A 91 4.89 4.24 7.15
CA GLU A 91 6.03 4.04 8.05
C GLU A 91 6.68 5.38 8.44
N SER A 92 6.84 6.30 7.48
CA SER A 92 7.36 7.65 7.74
C SER A 92 6.46 8.45 8.66
N ALA A 93 5.14 8.39 8.46
CA ALA A 93 4.14 9.05 9.30
C ALA A 93 4.03 8.44 10.72
N ALA A 94 4.33 7.15 10.87
CA ALA A 94 4.38 6.47 12.17
C ALA A 94 5.65 6.82 12.98
N ARG A 95 6.69 7.34 12.34
CA ARG A 95 7.92 7.74 13.03
C ARG A 95 7.64 9.00 13.84
N PRO A 96 7.92 9.02 15.17
CA PRO A 96 7.71 10.22 15.95
C PRO A 96 8.55 11.36 15.37
N VAL A 97 7.90 12.49 15.08
CA VAL A 97 8.60 13.75 14.79
C VAL A 97 9.52 14.01 15.97
N LYS A 98 10.84 14.07 15.73
CA LYS A 98 11.78 14.48 16.77
C LYS A 98 11.41 15.89 17.19
N GLU A 99 10.79 16.01 18.35
CA GLU A 99 10.42 17.28 18.93
C GLU A 99 11.70 17.99 19.42
N GLY A 100 12.00 19.13 18.82
CA GLY A 100 13.00 20.07 19.30
C GLY A 100 14.41 19.92 18.72
N GLN A 101 14.66 20.60 17.60
CA GLN A 101 15.92 21.33 17.45
C GLN A 101 15.60 22.80 17.76
N LYS A 102 15.83 23.18 19.02
CA LYS A 102 16.00 24.58 19.43
C LYS A 102 17.41 25.04 19.07
#